data_AF-E3MKX9-F1
#
_entry.id   AF-E3MKX9-F1
#
_cell.length_a   1.000
_cell.length_b   1.000
_cell.length_c   1.000
_cell.angle_alpha   90.00
_cell.angle_beta   90.00
_cell.angle_gamma   90.00
#
_symmetry.space_group_name_H-M   'P 1'
#
loop_
_entity.id
_entity.type
_entity.pdbx_description
1 polymer ?
#
loop_
_entity_poly.entity_id
_entity_poly.type
_entity_poly.pdbx_seq_one_letter_code
_entity_poly.pdbx_strand_id
1 'polypeptide(L)'
;MLSVGGGRSAVCRAVIATSIVWLLIDVVILFYYLDPSSTSQQDDNRILTRGQRRIDGADALHLAAPRHESNVDAIRNKPEKAVEQVFPVDKETANQLRKLMETQAFGPGYHGQGGTGVTVPEDKKDIKEKRFLENQFNVVASEMISINRTLPDYRSEACRTTGNSLKTEGLPTTSIIIVFHNEAWTTLLRTLHSVINRSPRHLLEEIILVDDKSDRDYLVKPLDAYIKKFPVPVHLVHLEDRSGLIRARLTGSGMAKGKILLFLDAHVEVTDGWLEPLVTRVAEDRKRVVAPIIDVISDDTFEYVTASETTWGGFNWHLNFRWYAVPKRELNRRGADRSMPIQTPTIAGGLFAIDKQFFYDIGSYDEGMQVWGGENLEISFRVWMCGGSLEIHPCSRVGHVFRKQTPYTFPGGTAKVIHHNAARTAEVWMDEYKAFFYKMVPAARNVEAGDVTERKKLRETLQCKSFKWYLENIYPEAPLPADFKSLGAIVNRFTEKCIDTNGKKDGQSPGLQGCHGSGGNQAWSLTGKGEIRSDDLCLSSGHVYQIGSELKLERCSVSKINIKHVFEFDETVGSLVHKKTGKCVTGADQRVTLDECGVGRKDQLWQLEGYQNSH
;
A
#
# COMPACT_ATOMS: atom_id res chain seq x y z
N MET A 1 -38.31 -43.16 -47.04
CA MET A 1 -39.23 -42.37 -46.21
C MET A 1 -38.41 -41.51 -45.25
N LEU A 2 -38.57 -40.19 -45.41
CA LEU A 2 -38.37 -39.08 -44.46
C LEU A 2 -36.96 -38.71 -43.91
N SER A 3 -36.57 -37.53 -44.39
CA SER A 3 -35.61 -36.53 -43.89
C SER A 3 -35.72 -36.21 -42.40
N VAL A 4 -34.57 -36.08 -41.72
CA VAL A 4 -34.38 -35.18 -40.56
C VAL A 4 -32.94 -34.63 -40.57
N GLY A 5 -32.73 -33.54 -41.32
CA GLY A 5 -31.47 -32.81 -41.36
C GLY A 5 -31.72 -31.31 -41.53
N GLY A 6 -32.17 -30.62 -40.48
CA GLY A 6 -32.49 -29.19 -40.56
C GLY A 6 -32.43 -28.38 -39.27
N GLY A 7 -32.47 -28.99 -38.09
CA GLY A 7 -32.65 -28.26 -36.83
C GLY A 7 -31.43 -27.47 -36.32
N ARG A 8 -30.20 -27.99 -36.49
CA ARG A 8 -29.01 -27.38 -35.87
C ARG A 8 -28.50 -26.11 -36.56
N SER A 9 -28.70 -25.96 -37.87
CA SER A 9 -28.29 -24.74 -38.60
C SER A 9 -29.22 -23.57 -38.32
N ALA A 10 -30.53 -23.83 -38.17
CA ALA A 10 -31.52 -22.80 -37.90
C ALA A 10 -31.34 -22.15 -36.52
N VAL A 11 -31.03 -22.96 -35.49
CA VAL A 11 -30.77 -22.46 -34.12
C VAL A 11 -29.50 -21.61 -34.09
N CYS A 12 -28.44 -22.02 -34.77
CA CYS A 12 -27.19 -21.24 -34.82
C CYS A 12 -27.38 -19.90 -35.54
N ARG A 13 -28.14 -19.89 -36.66
CA ARG A 13 -28.50 -18.63 -37.35
C ARG A 13 -29.38 -17.73 -36.50
N ALA A 14 -30.31 -18.28 -35.73
CA ALA A 14 -31.16 -17.50 -34.83
C ALA A 14 -30.35 -16.84 -33.70
N VAL A 15 -29.41 -17.56 -33.09
CA VAL A 15 -28.53 -17.03 -32.02
C VAL A 15 -27.60 -15.94 -32.55
N ILE A 16 -27.03 -16.12 -33.74
CA ILE A 16 -26.19 -15.09 -34.37
C ILE A 16 -27.02 -13.86 -34.72
N ALA A 17 -28.22 -14.05 -35.29
CA ALA A 17 -29.10 -12.95 -35.65
C ALA A 17 -29.55 -12.14 -34.42
N THR A 18 -29.95 -12.80 -33.32
CA THR A 18 -30.34 -12.10 -32.09
C THR A 18 -29.15 -11.39 -31.45
N SER A 19 -27.95 -11.98 -31.47
CA SER A 19 -26.74 -11.35 -30.94
C SER A 19 -26.35 -10.09 -31.72
N ILE A 20 -26.49 -10.10 -33.05
CA ILE A 20 -26.25 -8.91 -33.89
C ILE A 20 -27.28 -7.81 -33.61
N VAL A 21 -28.55 -8.17 -33.41
CA VAL A 21 -29.60 -7.20 -33.06
C VAL A 21 -29.30 -6.52 -31.72
N TRP A 22 -28.92 -7.28 -30.70
CA TRP A 22 -28.53 -6.70 -29.40
C TRP A 22 -27.30 -5.80 -29.50
N LEU A 23 -26.30 -6.20 -30.28
CA LEU A 23 -25.10 -5.39 -30.51
C LEU A 23 -25.41 -4.07 -31.25
N LEU A 24 -26.36 -4.09 -32.19
CA LEU A 24 -26.82 -2.88 -32.89
C LEU A 24 -27.63 -1.96 -31.96
N ILE A 25 -28.47 -2.52 -31.08
CA ILE A 25 -29.20 -1.75 -30.06
C ILE A 25 -28.22 -1.07 -29.10
N ASP A 26 -27.20 -1.80 -28.62
CA ASP A 26 -26.19 -1.25 -27.72
C ASP A 26 -25.38 -0.13 -28.38
N VAL A 27 -25.03 -0.28 -29.66
CA VAL A 27 -24.36 0.77 -30.45
C VAL A 27 -25.27 2.01 -30.61
N VAL A 28 -26.56 1.82 -30.90
CA VAL A 28 -27.51 2.95 -31.02
C VAL A 28 -27.69 3.66 -29.67
N ILE A 29 -27.77 2.93 -28.55
CA ILE A 29 -27.83 3.52 -27.22
C ILE A 29 -26.54 4.30 -26.93
N LEU A 30 -25.37 3.73 -27.23
CA LEU A 30 -24.08 4.41 -27.08
C LEU A 30 -24.02 5.71 -27.89
N PHE A 31 -24.46 5.70 -29.15
CA PHE A 31 -24.51 6.91 -29.97
C PHE A 31 -25.55 7.93 -29.47
N TYR A 32 -26.68 7.48 -28.93
CA TYR A 32 -27.69 8.36 -28.32
C TYR A 32 -27.16 9.09 -27.06
N TYR A 33 -26.24 8.47 -26.32
CA TYR A 33 -25.59 9.07 -25.15
C TYR A 33 -24.25 9.76 -25.46
N LEU A 34 -23.77 9.72 -26.70
CA LEU A 34 -22.48 10.29 -27.12
C LEU A 34 -22.60 11.50 -28.06
N ASP A 35 -23.81 11.98 -28.37
CA ASP A 35 -23.98 13.20 -29.19
C ASP A 35 -23.99 14.47 -28.32
N PRO A 36 -22.96 15.34 -28.38
CA PRO A 36 -22.91 16.60 -27.67
C PRO A 36 -23.31 17.72 -28.64
N SER A 37 -24.60 17.88 -28.95
CA SER A 37 -25.05 19.04 -29.69
C SER A 37 -26.54 19.39 -29.47
N SER A 38 -26.82 20.69 -29.33
CA SER A 38 -28.08 21.40 -28.96
C SER A 38 -28.31 21.48 -27.43
N THR A 39 -28.34 22.62 -26.72
CA THR A 39 -28.65 24.05 -26.99
C THR A 39 -28.12 24.88 -25.78
N SER A 40 -27.26 25.90 -25.92
CA SER A 40 -27.53 27.38 -25.97
C SER A 40 -28.46 27.92 -24.85
N GLN A 41 -28.27 29.06 -24.17
CA GLN A 41 -27.38 30.24 -24.22
C GLN A 41 -27.75 31.16 -23.01
N GLN A 42 -26.97 32.21 -22.75
CA GLN A 42 -27.15 33.36 -21.81
C GLN A 42 -26.70 33.10 -20.35
N ASP A 43 -25.79 33.85 -19.71
CA ASP A 43 -25.45 35.26 -19.87
C ASP A 43 -23.97 35.63 -19.63
N ASP A 44 -23.65 36.72 -20.30
CA ASP A 44 -22.52 37.64 -20.35
C ASP A 44 -21.48 37.78 -19.20
N ASN A 45 -20.22 37.84 -19.66
CA ASN A 45 -19.19 38.85 -19.38
C ASN A 45 -18.95 39.33 -17.93
N ARG A 46 -17.78 38.96 -17.39
CA ARG A 46 -16.75 39.94 -17.01
C ARG A 46 -15.38 39.32 -16.76
N ILE A 47 -14.47 39.58 -17.71
CA ILE A 47 -13.03 39.60 -17.51
C ILE A 47 -12.72 40.69 -16.49
N LEU A 48 -12.06 40.38 -15.37
CA LEU A 48 -11.20 41.34 -14.66
C LEU A 48 -9.97 40.65 -14.08
N THR A 49 -8.86 41.26 -14.43
CA THR A 49 -7.46 40.89 -14.23
C THR A 49 -6.98 41.03 -12.79
N ARG A 50 -6.01 40.17 -12.50
CA ARG A 50 -5.07 40.15 -11.37
C ARG A 50 -4.33 41.49 -11.21
N GLY A 51 -4.23 41.98 -9.96
CA GLY A 51 -3.16 42.87 -9.49
C GLY A 51 -3.62 44.20 -8.88
N GLN A 52 -3.36 44.41 -7.58
CA GLN A 52 -2.43 45.44 -7.08
C GLN A 52 -2.39 45.40 -5.53
N ARG A 53 -1.18 45.35 -4.96
CA ARG A 53 -0.88 45.68 -3.56
C ARG A 53 -0.80 47.19 -3.37
N ARG A 54 -1.31 47.71 -2.26
CA ARG A 54 -0.94 48.94 -1.49
C ARG A 54 -1.72 48.82 -0.16
N ILE A 55 -1.12 48.62 1.02
CA ILE A 55 -0.36 49.55 1.89
C ILE A 55 -0.93 50.98 1.86
N ASP A 56 -1.64 51.34 2.93
CA ASP A 56 -1.52 52.57 3.73
C ASP A 56 -2.41 52.38 4.99
N GLY A 57 -1.84 52.50 6.20
CA GLY A 57 -2.06 53.65 7.10
C GLY A 57 -3.16 53.33 8.14
N ALA A 58 -2.83 52.84 9.33
CA ALA A 58 -2.58 53.65 10.52
C ALA A 58 -3.74 54.61 10.84
N ASP A 59 -4.60 54.22 11.80
CA ASP A 59 -5.16 55.16 12.77
C ASP A 59 -5.53 54.43 14.06
N ALA A 60 -4.96 54.95 15.15
CA ALA A 60 -5.17 54.55 16.52
C ALA A 60 -6.38 55.29 17.09
N LEU A 61 -7.21 54.62 17.88
CA LEU A 61 -8.04 55.31 18.87
C LEU A 61 -8.16 54.47 20.15
N HIS A 62 -7.43 54.94 21.16
CA HIS A 62 -7.68 54.66 22.57
C HIS A 62 -9.08 55.12 22.97
N LEU A 63 -9.72 54.40 23.90
CA LEU A 63 -10.61 54.89 24.98
C LEU A 63 -11.02 53.66 25.81
N ALA A 64 -10.34 53.40 26.93
CA ALA A 64 -10.71 53.82 28.29
C ALA A 64 -11.61 52.79 29.01
N ALA A 65 -11.01 52.13 30.01
CA ALA A 65 -11.67 51.28 30.99
C ALA A 65 -12.16 52.11 32.20
N PRO A 66 -13.16 51.62 32.96
CA PRO A 66 -13.28 51.95 34.36
C PRO A 66 -13.08 50.71 35.27
N ARG A 67 -12.28 50.92 36.32
CA ARG A 67 -12.19 50.06 37.51
C ARG A 67 -13.42 50.30 38.39
N HIS A 68 -13.91 49.27 39.05
CA HIS A 68 -14.52 49.43 40.38
C HIS A 68 -14.29 48.18 41.24
N GLU A 69 -14.05 48.47 42.52
CA GLU A 69 -13.52 47.62 43.58
C GLU A 69 -14.47 46.53 44.10
N SER A 70 -13.80 45.61 44.78
CA SER A 70 -14.24 44.50 45.63
C SER A 70 -15.53 44.69 46.45
N ASN A 71 -16.30 43.61 46.55
CA ASN A 71 -16.89 43.23 47.83
C ASN A 71 -16.93 41.71 47.98
N VAL A 72 -16.39 41.24 49.11
CA VAL A 72 -16.29 39.85 49.54
C VAL A 72 -17.39 39.64 50.58
N ASP A 73 -18.38 38.80 50.29
CA ASP A 73 -18.78 37.65 51.12
C ASP A 73 -20.21 37.12 50.84
N ALA A 74 -20.27 35.78 50.87
CA ALA A 74 -21.41 34.91 51.11
C ALA A 74 -22.55 34.84 50.08
N ILE A 75 -22.56 33.76 49.27
CA ILE A 75 -23.72 32.85 49.07
C ILE A 75 -23.20 31.47 48.60
N ARG A 76 -23.17 30.54 49.56
CA ARG A 76 -23.67 29.14 49.53
C ARG A 76 -23.69 28.36 48.18
N ASN A 77 -22.91 27.27 48.16
CA ASN A 77 -22.96 26.07 47.30
C ASN A 77 -24.17 25.94 46.34
N LYS A 78 -23.89 26.02 45.04
CA LYS A 78 -24.66 25.37 43.95
C LYS A 78 -23.67 24.64 43.03
N PRO A 79 -24.02 23.48 42.47
CA PRO A 79 -23.12 22.74 41.59
C PRO A 79 -22.89 23.55 40.31
N GLU A 80 -21.64 23.75 39.94
CA GLU A 80 -21.27 24.34 38.65
C GLU A 80 -21.91 23.50 37.52
N LYS A 81 -22.84 24.11 36.81
CA LYS A 81 -23.28 23.60 35.51
C LYS A 81 -22.07 23.63 34.60
N ALA A 82 -21.74 22.47 34.02
CA ALA A 82 -20.80 22.38 32.91
C ALA A 82 -21.19 23.44 31.86
N VAL A 83 -20.28 24.37 31.58
CA VAL A 83 -20.43 25.33 30.50
C VAL A 83 -20.27 24.54 29.21
N GLU A 84 -21.40 24.14 28.63
CA GLU A 84 -21.46 23.59 27.29
C GLU A 84 -20.98 24.70 26.35
N GLN A 85 -19.78 24.57 25.78
CA GLN A 85 -19.31 25.47 24.73
C GLN A 85 -20.22 25.28 23.51
N VAL A 86 -21.26 26.11 23.41
CA VAL A 86 -22.16 26.15 22.26
C VAL A 86 -21.41 26.81 21.11
N PHE A 87 -20.75 26.00 20.30
CA PHE A 87 -20.35 26.44 18.96
C PHE A 87 -21.62 26.72 18.14
N PRO A 88 -21.68 27.82 17.38
CA PRO A 88 -22.82 28.07 16.50
C PRO A 88 -22.73 27.09 15.31
N VAL A 89 -23.22 25.87 15.52
CA VAL A 89 -23.49 24.90 14.47
C VAL A 89 -24.90 25.22 13.95
N ASP A 90 -25.05 25.37 12.64
CA ASP A 90 -26.37 25.62 12.06
C ASP A 90 -27.34 24.46 12.40
N LYS A 91 -28.64 24.77 12.46
CA LYS A 91 -29.66 23.83 12.92
C LYS A 91 -29.72 22.56 12.06
N GLU A 92 -29.40 22.65 10.78
CA GLU A 92 -29.38 21.49 9.88
C GLU A 92 -28.23 20.56 10.21
N THR A 93 -27.01 21.09 10.30
CA THR A 93 -25.81 20.33 10.71
C THR A 93 -26.00 19.68 12.08
N ALA A 94 -26.56 20.40 13.05
CA ALA A 94 -26.83 19.85 14.38
C ALA A 94 -27.82 18.67 14.35
N ASN A 95 -28.87 18.76 13.51
CA ASN A 95 -29.84 17.69 13.32
C ASN A 95 -29.25 16.47 12.61
N GLN A 96 -28.45 16.69 11.57
CA GLN A 96 -27.73 15.63 10.87
C GLN A 96 -26.79 14.89 11.82
N LEU A 97 -25.99 15.64 12.59
CA LEU A 97 -25.08 15.06 13.57
C LEU A 97 -25.84 14.28 14.65
N ARG A 98 -26.96 14.82 15.17
CA ARG A 98 -27.80 14.10 16.14
C ARG A 98 -28.26 12.76 15.57
N LYS A 99 -28.75 12.72 14.32
CA LYS A 99 -29.17 11.48 13.67
C LYS A 99 -28.04 10.47 13.50
N LEU A 100 -26.82 10.92 13.17
CA LEU A 100 -25.63 10.07 13.09
C LEU A 100 -25.23 9.51 14.47
N MET A 101 -25.43 10.30 15.53
CA MET A 101 -25.14 9.92 16.91
C MET A 101 -26.20 8.99 17.53
N GLU A 102 -27.42 8.94 16.99
CA GLU A 102 -28.49 8.02 17.41
C GLU A 102 -28.25 6.56 16.99
N THR A 103 -27.15 6.28 16.29
CA THR A 103 -26.76 4.92 15.90
C THR A 103 -26.39 4.05 17.11
N GLN A 104 -26.62 2.74 17.01
CA GLN A 104 -26.25 1.78 18.06
C GLN A 104 -24.75 1.77 18.39
N ALA A 105 -23.91 2.24 17.46
CA ALA A 105 -22.46 2.31 17.61
C ALA A 105 -21.97 3.21 18.78
N PHE A 106 -22.81 4.10 19.31
CA PHE A 106 -22.48 4.91 20.50
C PHE A 106 -23.01 4.34 21.82
N GLY A 107 -23.88 3.32 21.77
CA GLY A 107 -24.42 2.65 22.94
C GLY A 107 -23.48 1.60 23.55
N PRO A 108 -23.82 1.02 24.71
CA PRO A 108 -23.11 -0.14 25.26
C PRO A 108 -23.20 -1.31 24.28
N GLY A 109 -22.11 -1.53 23.54
CA GLY A 109 -22.06 -2.54 22.49
C GLY A 109 -21.71 -3.90 23.07
N TYR A 110 -22.52 -4.93 22.79
CA TYR A 110 -22.14 -6.33 23.02
C TYR A 110 -21.37 -6.91 21.81
N HIS A 111 -21.67 -6.44 20.60
CA HIS A 111 -21.03 -6.90 19.37
C HIS A 111 -19.61 -6.37 19.22
N GLY A 112 -18.70 -7.26 18.86
CA GLY A 112 -17.31 -6.93 18.53
C GLY A 112 -16.43 -6.54 19.72
N GLN A 113 -16.93 -6.64 20.95
CA GLN A 113 -16.13 -6.42 22.16
C GLN A 113 -14.99 -7.42 22.24
N GLY A 114 -13.85 -6.98 22.78
CA GLY A 114 -12.63 -7.79 22.84
C GLY A 114 -12.09 -8.17 21.45
N GLY A 115 -12.45 -7.43 20.40
CA GLY A 115 -12.03 -7.73 19.03
C GLY A 115 -12.73 -8.91 18.36
N THR A 116 -13.82 -9.42 18.94
CA THR A 116 -14.59 -10.55 18.38
C THR A 116 -15.23 -10.19 17.03
N GLY A 117 -15.43 -11.20 16.17
CA GLY A 117 -16.14 -11.01 14.92
C GLY A 117 -17.64 -10.80 15.11
N VAL A 118 -18.25 -10.00 14.24
CA VAL A 118 -19.69 -9.75 14.21
C VAL A 118 -20.33 -10.50 13.06
N THR A 119 -21.29 -11.35 13.38
CA THR A 119 -22.18 -11.97 12.40
C THR A 119 -23.36 -11.05 12.14
N VAL A 120 -23.48 -10.55 10.91
CA VAL A 120 -24.65 -9.78 10.48
C VAL A 120 -25.87 -10.72 10.38
N PRO A 121 -27.02 -10.37 10.97
CA PRO A 121 -28.25 -11.15 10.87
C PRO A 121 -28.67 -11.42 9.41
N GLU A 122 -29.28 -12.58 9.15
CA GLU A 122 -29.62 -13.00 7.78
C GLU A 122 -30.62 -12.04 7.10
N ASP A 123 -31.52 -11.41 7.86
CA ASP A 123 -32.46 -10.39 7.36
C ASP A 123 -31.77 -9.11 6.86
N LYS A 124 -30.49 -8.90 7.21
CA LYS A 124 -29.67 -7.76 6.78
C LYS A 124 -28.63 -8.13 5.73
N LYS A 125 -28.63 -9.36 5.22
CA LYS A 125 -27.62 -9.84 4.27
C LYS A 125 -27.60 -9.05 2.96
N ASP A 126 -28.76 -8.78 2.37
CA ASP A 126 -28.85 -7.99 1.13
C ASP A 126 -28.34 -6.56 1.33
N ILE A 127 -28.63 -5.97 2.49
CA ILE A 127 -28.13 -4.63 2.88
C ILE A 127 -26.61 -4.69 3.05
N LYS A 128 -26.08 -5.72 3.71
CA LYS A 128 -24.65 -5.95 3.86
C LYS A 128 -23.97 -6.01 2.49
N GLU A 129 -24.44 -6.85 1.57
CA GLU A 129 -23.82 -7.03 0.25
C GLU A 129 -23.84 -5.75 -0.57
N LYS A 130 -24.97 -5.04 -0.58
CA LYS A 130 -25.09 -3.74 -1.25
C LYS A 130 -24.15 -2.69 -0.67
N ARG A 131 -24.10 -2.58 0.66
CA ARG A 131 -23.30 -1.56 1.36
C ARG A 131 -21.82 -1.92 1.46
N PHE A 132 -21.45 -3.19 1.24
CA PHE A 132 -20.05 -3.60 1.14
C PHE A 132 -19.32 -2.82 0.05
N LEU A 133 -20.01 -2.53 -1.07
CA LEU A 133 -19.43 -1.81 -2.21
C LEU A 133 -19.10 -0.34 -1.90
N GLU A 134 -19.70 0.26 -0.87
CA GLU A 134 -19.48 1.66 -0.48
C GLU A 134 -18.02 1.91 -0.07
N ASN A 135 -17.41 0.97 0.65
CA ASN A 135 -16.06 1.11 1.21
C ASN A 135 -15.18 -0.13 0.99
N GLN A 136 -15.69 -1.17 0.32
CA GLN A 136 -15.06 -2.49 0.15
C GLN A 136 -14.77 -3.20 1.49
N PHE A 137 -15.68 -2.99 2.46
CA PHE A 137 -15.80 -3.72 3.72
C PHE A 137 -17.23 -3.62 4.25
N ASN A 138 -17.59 -4.46 5.21
CA ASN A 138 -18.94 -4.59 5.76
C ASN A 138 -19.28 -3.43 6.72
N VAL A 139 -19.77 -2.32 6.14
CA VAL A 139 -20.21 -1.14 6.91
C VAL A 139 -21.32 -1.47 7.91
N VAL A 140 -22.21 -2.44 7.59
CA VAL A 140 -23.29 -2.87 8.48
C VAL A 140 -22.74 -3.51 9.75
N ALA A 141 -21.73 -4.39 9.63
CA ALA A 141 -21.04 -4.94 10.80
C ALA A 141 -20.35 -3.83 11.60
N SER A 142 -19.68 -2.88 10.94
CA SER A 142 -19.06 -1.74 11.63
C SER A 142 -20.07 -0.91 12.42
N GLU A 143 -21.28 -0.68 11.90
CA GLU A 143 -22.34 0.09 12.59
C GLU A 143 -22.94 -0.63 13.80
N MET A 144 -22.82 -1.96 13.87
CA MET A 144 -23.23 -2.75 15.03
C MET A 144 -22.19 -2.72 16.16
N ILE A 145 -20.94 -2.33 15.85
CA ILE A 145 -19.83 -2.33 16.79
C ILE A 145 -19.70 -0.95 17.44
N SER A 146 -19.48 -0.93 18.76
CA SER A 146 -19.21 0.31 19.47
C SER A 146 -18.00 1.05 18.86
N ILE A 147 -18.14 2.37 18.70
CA ILE A 147 -17.02 3.24 18.30
C ILE A 147 -15.87 3.20 19.31
N ASN A 148 -16.16 2.84 20.56
CA ASN A 148 -15.16 2.65 21.61
C ASN A 148 -15.14 1.19 22.10
N ARG A 149 -15.18 0.21 21.18
CA ARG A 149 -15.05 -1.20 21.56
C ARG A 149 -13.71 -1.47 22.25
N THR A 150 -13.72 -2.40 23.20
CA THR A 150 -12.51 -2.85 23.89
C THR A 150 -11.70 -3.81 23.02
N LEU A 151 -10.38 -3.82 23.19
CA LEU A 151 -9.46 -4.79 22.60
C LEU A 151 -8.59 -5.38 23.73
N PRO A 152 -8.25 -6.68 23.69
CA PRO A 152 -7.23 -7.26 24.56
C PRO A 152 -5.85 -6.64 24.31
N ASP A 153 -4.96 -6.75 25.30
CA ASP A 153 -3.54 -6.47 25.10
C ASP A 153 -2.88 -7.67 24.38
N TYR A 154 -2.74 -7.55 23.06
CA TYR A 154 -2.16 -8.58 22.19
C TYR A 154 -0.62 -8.62 22.22
N ARG A 155 0.04 -7.77 23.02
CA ARG A 155 1.51 -7.74 23.09
C ARG A 155 2.05 -8.96 23.84
N SER A 156 3.23 -9.41 23.40
CA SER A 156 4.00 -10.42 24.13
C SER A 156 4.32 -9.96 25.56
N GLU A 157 4.59 -10.91 26.47
CA GLU A 157 4.95 -10.60 27.86
C GLU A 157 6.19 -9.69 27.94
N ALA A 158 7.21 -9.95 27.11
CA ALA A 158 8.40 -9.12 27.02
C ALA A 158 8.06 -7.67 26.64
N CYS A 159 7.14 -7.48 25.68
CA CYS A 159 6.68 -6.16 25.28
C CYS A 159 5.89 -5.43 26.38
N ARG A 160 5.07 -6.15 27.15
CA ARG A 160 4.35 -5.58 28.30
C ARG A 160 5.31 -5.14 29.41
N THR A 161 6.28 -5.97 29.76
CA THR A 161 7.31 -5.65 30.76
C THR A 161 8.17 -4.45 30.34
N THR A 162 8.60 -4.43 29.07
CA THR A 162 9.39 -3.31 28.52
C THR A 162 8.56 -2.03 28.45
N GLY A 163 7.31 -2.11 28.00
CA GLY A 163 6.39 -0.98 27.95
C GLY A 163 6.14 -0.35 29.32
N ASN A 164 5.93 -1.17 30.36
CA ASN A 164 5.71 -0.68 31.73
C ASN A 164 6.93 0.02 32.35
N SER A 165 8.13 -0.27 31.85
CA SER A 165 9.38 0.35 32.31
C SER A 165 9.86 1.49 31.40
N LEU A 166 9.17 1.72 30.28
CA LEU A 166 9.53 2.74 29.31
C LEU A 166 9.28 4.14 29.90
N LYS A 167 10.36 4.89 30.07
CA LYS A 167 10.26 6.30 30.50
C LYS A 167 9.81 7.13 29.32
N THR A 168 8.64 7.75 29.46
CA THR A 168 8.08 8.62 28.42
C THR A 168 8.24 10.10 28.75
N GLU A 169 8.75 10.44 29.94
CA GLU A 169 9.04 11.82 30.29
C GLU A 169 10.16 12.38 29.39
N GLY A 170 9.92 13.54 28.78
CA GLY A 170 10.88 14.20 27.90
C GLY A 170 10.92 13.66 26.46
N LEU A 171 10.13 12.64 26.13
CA LEU A 171 9.95 12.22 24.74
C LEU A 171 9.27 13.34 23.92
N PRO A 172 9.61 13.46 22.62
CA PRO A 172 9.01 14.45 21.73
C PRO A 172 7.50 14.21 21.52
N THR A 173 6.76 15.30 21.33
CA THR A 173 5.35 15.22 20.96
C THR A 173 5.17 14.82 19.50
N THR A 174 4.04 14.17 19.23
CA THR A 174 3.68 13.57 17.94
C THR A 174 2.43 14.23 17.38
N SER A 175 2.48 14.64 16.11
CA SER A 175 1.28 15.00 15.33
C SER A 175 0.84 13.78 14.53
N ILE A 176 -0.37 13.30 14.80
CA ILE A 176 -0.95 12.16 14.08
C ILE A 176 -1.69 12.67 12.86
N ILE A 177 -1.33 12.20 11.66
CA ILE A 177 -1.91 12.63 10.39
C ILE A 177 -2.74 11.48 9.82
N ILE A 178 -4.04 11.73 9.66
CA ILE A 178 -4.99 10.79 9.08
C ILE A 178 -5.58 11.41 7.82
N VAL A 179 -5.32 10.79 6.68
CA VAL A 179 -5.93 11.16 5.40
C VAL A 179 -7.15 10.28 5.17
N PHE A 180 -8.24 10.87 4.69
CA PHE A 180 -9.42 10.12 4.28
C PHE A 180 -10.07 10.69 3.03
N HIS A 181 -10.78 9.83 2.31
CA HIS A 181 -11.66 10.20 1.21
C HIS A 181 -12.84 9.23 1.24
N ASN A 182 -14.07 9.75 1.35
CA ASN A 182 -15.29 8.96 1.36
C ASN A 182 -15.28 7.80 2.37
N GLU A 183 -14.65 7.99 3.54
CA GLU A 183 -14.56 6.94 4.56
C GLU A 183 -15.91 6.72 5.27
N ALA A 184 -16.16 5.50 5.76
CA ALA A 184 -17.36 5.25 6.54
C ALA A 184 -17.29 5.98 7.90
N TRP A 185 -18.43 6.57 8.31
CA TRP A 185 -18.53 7.34 9.55
C TRP A 185 -18.02 6.57 10.78
N THR A 186 -18.48 5.32 10.94
CA THR A 186 -18.16 4.51 12.13
C THR A 186 -16.70 4.09 12.19
N THR A 187 -16.07 3.78 11.05
CA THR A 187 -14.65 3.40 11.00
C THR A 187 -13.72 4.58 11.24
N LEU A 188 -14.02 5.75 10.66
CA LEU A 188 -13.27 6.98 10.90
C LEU A 188 -13.34 7.39 12.38
N LEU A 189 -14.55 7.38 12.96
CA LEU A 189 -14.70 7.71 14.38
C LEU A 189 -14.03 6.68 15.28
N ARG A 190 -14.13 5.38 14.98
CA ARG A 190 -13.43 4.34 15.76
C ARG A 190 -11.92 4.52 15.73
N THR A 191 -11.38 4.92 14.59
CA THR A 191 -9.96 5.32 14.46
C THR A 191 -9.64 6.46 15.43
N LEU A 192 -10.37 7.58 15.35
CA LEU A 192 -10.15 8.76 16.19
C LEU A 192 -10.27 8.45 17.69
N HIS A 193 -11.32 7.73 18.09
CA HIS A 193 -11.52 7.35 19.49
C HIS A 193 -10.43 6.41 19.98
N SER A 194 -10.01 5.42 19.18
CA SER A 194 -8.93 4.52 19.57
C SER A 194 -7.62 5.28 19.81
N VAL A 195 -7.27 6.23 18.92
CA VAL A 195 -6.08 7.07 19.06
C VAL A 195 -6.15 7.93 20.31
N ILE A 196 -7.26 8.62 20.53
CA ILE A 196 -7.42 9.54 21.65
C ILE A 196 -7.41 8.79 22.99
N ASN A 197 -8.08 7.65 23.05
CA ASN A 197 -8.27 6.91 24.30
C ASN A 197 -7.02 6.10 24.71
N ARG A 198 -6.17 5.72 23.75
CA ARG A 198 -5.05 4.79 23.97
C ARG A 198 -3.67 5.41 23.74
N SER A 199 -3.60 6.72 23.56
CA SER A 199 -2.33 7.46 23.43
C SER A 199 -2.07 8.30 24.68
N PRO A 200 -0.86 8.28 25.25
CA PRO A 200 -0.53 9.16 26.37
C PRO A 200 -0.68 10.63 26.00
N ARG A 201 -1.41 11.39 26.83
CA ARG A 201 -1.82 12.76 26.51
C ARG A 201 -0.64 13.70 26.27
N HIS A 202 0.48 13.51 26.96
CA HIS A 202 1.68 14.32 26.83
C HIS A 202 2.50 14.02 25.57
N LEU A 203 2.27 12.86 24.91
CA LEU A 203 2.92 12.53 23.64
C LEU A 203 2.08 12.94 22.44
N LEU A 204 0.76 13.12 22.60
CA LEU A 204 -0.16 13.50 21.54
C LEU A 204 -0.32 15.02 21.47
N GLU A 205 0.40 15.65 20.54
CA GLU A 205 0.32 17.09 20.27
C GLU A 205 -1.07 17.45 19.72
N GLU A 206 -1.42 16.82 18.60
CA GLU A 206 -2.62 17.09 17.83
C GLU A 206 -2.91 15.93 16.86
N ILE A 207 -4.16 15.87 16.39
CA ILE A 207 -4.57 15.00 15.29
C ILE A 207 -4.93 15.90 14.11
N ILE A 208 -4.33 15.65 12.94
CA ILE A 208 -4.60 16.37 11.70
C ILE A 208 -5.34 15.42 10.77
N LEU A 209 -6.62 15.73 10.55
CA LEU A 209 -7.48 15.06 9.59
C LEU A 209 -7.42 15.83 8.27
N VAL A 210 -7.07 15.13 7.19
CA VAL A 210 -7.05 15.71 5.84
C VAL A 210 -8.09 14.98 5.00
N ASP A 211 -9.16 15.69 4.66
CA ASP A 211 -10.17 15.24 3.72
C ASP A 211 -9.70 15.51 2.29
N ASP A 212 -9.34 14.43 1.58
CA ASP A 212 -8.96 14.47 0.16
C ASP A 212 -10.21 14.51 -0.73
N LYS A 213 -10.99 15.58 -0.55
CA LYS A 213 -12.20 15.91 -1.32
C LYS A 213 -13.27 14.81 -1.26
N SER A 214 -13.86 14.58 -0.09
CA SER A 214 -15.01 13.68 0.07
C SER A 214 -16.31 14.28 -0.48
N ASP A 215 -17.18 13.39 -0.94
CA ASP A 215 -18.51 13.73 -1.47
C ASP A 215 -19.65 13.37 -0.49
N ARG A 216 -19.33 12.70 0.62
CA ARG A 216 -20.33 12.28 1.62
C ARG A 216 -20.61 13.44 2.57
N ASP A 217 -21.86 13.91 2.59
CA ASP A 217 -22.30 15.06 3.40
C ASP A 217 -21.88 14.97 4.89
N TYR A 218 -21.91 13.77 5.47
CA TYR A 218 -21.55 13.56 6.86
C TYR A 218 -20.07 13.78 7.19
N LEU A 219 -19.19 13.78 6.18
CA LEU A 219 -17.75 13.98 6.35
C LEU A 219 -17.33 15.46 6.33
N VAL A 220 -18.26 16.37 6.03
CA VAL A 220 -18.01 17.81 6.02
C VAL A 220 -18.51 18.41 7.33
N LYS A 221 -19.61 19.17 7.31
CA LYS A 221 -20.10 19.92 8.47
C LYS A 221 -20.40 19.05 9.71
N PRO A 222 -21.00 17.85 9.60
CA PRO A 222 -21.25 17.03 10.77
C PRO A 222 -19.95 16.53 11.43
N LEU A 223 -18.93 16.21 10.64
CA LEU A 223 -17.62 15.85 11.16
C LEU A 223 -16.94 17.05 11.82
N ASP A 224 -16.95 18.23 11.18
CA ASP A 224 -16.45 19.49 11.75
C ASP A 224 -17.04 19.79 13.13
N ALA A 225 -18.35 19.56 13.27
CA ALA A 225 -19.06 19.77 14.54
C ALA A 225 -18.73 18.67 15.56
N TYR A 226 -18.53 17.42 15.14
CA TYR A 226 -18.23 16.31 16.03
C TYR A 226 -16.82 16.41 16.64
N ILE A 227 -15.80 16.69 15.82
CA ILE A 227 -14.40 16.68 16.28
C ILE A 227 -14.08 17.76 17.31
N LYS A 228 -14.84 18.87 17.32
CA LYS A 228 -14.72 19.95 18.31
C LYS A 228 -15.02 19.50 19.74
N LYS A 229 -15.67 18.35 19.91
CA LYS A 229 -16.00 17.76 21.22
C LYS A 229 -14.83 16.98 21.83
N PHE A 230 -13.76 16.72 21.08
CA PHE A 230 -12.65 15.93 21.59
C PHE A 230 -11.81 16.71 22.62
N PRO A 231 -11.23 16.01 23.62
CA PRO A 231 -10.38 16.64 24.64
C PRO A 231 -8.97 16.98 24.13
N VAL A 232 -8.70 16.68 22.87
CA VAL A 232 -7.42 16.92 22.20
C VAL A 232 -7.60 17.83 20.99
N PRO A 233 -6.60 18.64 20.62
CA PRO A 233 -6.65 19.39 19.37
C PRO A 233 -6.81 18.44 18.18
N VAL A 234 -7.95 18.56 17.49
CA VAL A 234 -8.20 17.89 16.22
C VAL A 234 -8.43 18.95 15.15
N HIS A 235 -7.59 18.96 14.13
CA HIS A 235 -7.64 19.90 13.02
C HIS A 235 -8.12 19.17 11.78
N LEU A 236 -9.27 19.58 11.22
CA LEU A 236 -9.79 19.06 9.96
C LEU A 236 -9.55 20.05 8.83
N VAL A 237 -9.04 19.54 7.71
CA VAL A 237 -8.74 20.31 6.51
C VAL A 237 -9.42 19.65 5.34
N HIS A 238 -10.25 20.41 4.63
CA HIS A 238 -10.89 19.98 3.39
C HIS A 238 -10.09 20.49 2.19
N LEU A 239 -9.56 19.57 1.39
CA LEU A 239 -8.91 19.94 0.13
C LEU A 239 -9.96 20.33 -0.91
N GLU A 240 -9.65 21.38 -1.68
CA GLU A 240 -10.54 21.86 -2.75
C GLU A 240 -10.64 20.83 -3.89
N ASP A 241 -9.50 20.21 -4.23
CA ASP A 241 -9.37 19.20 -5.28
C ASP A 241 -8.93 17.85 -4.73
N ARG A 242 -9.40 16.77 -5.38
CA ARG A 242 -8.97 15.40 -5.09
C ARG A 242 -7.52 15.20 -5.56
N SER A 243 -6.60 15.34 -4.63
CA SER A 243 -5.17 15.46 -4.86
C SER A 243 -4.43 14.14 -4.67
N GLY A 244 -5.02 13.19 -3.94
CA GLY A 244 -4.46 11.88 -3.63
C GLY A 244 -3.85 11.79 -2.22
N LEU A 245 -3.65 10.55 -1.76
CA LEU A 245 -3.05 10.23 -0.45
C LEU A 245 -1.73 10.96 -0.24
N ILE A 246 -0.87 10.96 -1.26
CA ILE A 246 0.49 11.49 -1.17
C ILE A 246 0.47 12.99 -0.89
N ARG A 247 -0.27 13.76 -1.69
CA ARG A 247 -0.40 15.22 -1.53
C ARG A 247 -1.15 15.59 -0.26
N ALA A 248 -2.20 14.84 0.08
CA ALA A 248 -2.92 15.05 1.33
C ALA A 248 -2.02 14.83 2.57
N ARG A 249 -1.15 13.81 2.56
CA ARG A 249 -0.15 13.60 3.61
C ARG A 249 0.86 14.76 3.68
N LEU A 250 1.28 15.32 2.55
CA LEU A 250 2.15 16.49 2.53
C LEU A 250 1.47 17.72 3.13
N THR A 251 0.20 17.98 2.80
CA THR A 251 -0.59 19.05 3.41
C THR A 251 -0.66 18.90 4.92
N GLY A 252 -1.01 17.70 5.41
CA GLY A 252 -1.06 17.42 6.85
C GLY A 252 0.32 17.59 7.52
N SER A 253 1.39 17.15 6.86
CA SER A 253 2.77 17.26 7.35
C SER A 253 3.25 18.71 7.44
N GLY A 254 2.80 19.58 6.53
CA GLY A 254 3.10 21.01 6.54
C GLY A 254 2.48 21.74 7.73
N MET A 255 1.33 21.26 8.20
CA MET A 255 0.58 21.84 9.31
C MET A 255 0.99 21.32 10.69
N ALA A 256 1.57 20.12 10.75
CA ALA A 256 2.00 19.47 11.98
C ALA A 256 2.96 20.32 12.81
N LYS A 257 2.75 20.36 14.13
CA LYS A 257 3.59 21.07 15.11
C LYS A 257 4.47 20.12 15.92
N GLY A 258 4.06 18.87 16.06
CA GLY A 258 4.82 17.82 16.74
C GLY A 258 6.17 17.60 16.07
N LYS A 259 7.14 17.18 16.88
CA LYS A 259 8.49 16.84 16.39
C LYS A 259 8.49 15.51 15.62
N ILE A 260 7.55 14.62 15.93
CA ILE A 260 7.33 13.37 15.20
C ILE A 260 6.05 13.48 14.38
N LEU A 261 6.12 13.06 13.12
CA LEU A 261 4.97 12.81 12.27
C LEU A 261 4.60 11.34 12.38
N LEU A 262 3.33 11.03 12.63
CA LEU A 262 2.83 9.67 12.62
C LEU A 262 1.64 9.57 11.69
N PHE A 263 1.79 8.80 10.61
CA PHE A 263 0.73 8.60 9.63
C PHE A 263 -0.13 7.41 10.01
N LEU A 264 -1.45 7.55 9.89
CA LEU A 264 -2.43 6.46 10.03
C LEU A 264 -3.44 6.51 8.89
N ASP A 265 -3.96 5.35 8.51
CA ASP A 265 -5.14 5.26 7.65
C ASP A 265 -6.42 5.53 8.47
N ALA A 266 -7.52 5.86 7.79
CA ALA A 266 -8.79 6.25 8.41
C ALA A 266 -9.67 5.08 8.90
N HIS A 267 -9.15 3.85 8.83
CA HIS A 267 -9.86 2.61 9.15
C HIS A 267 -8.94 1.67 9.92
N VAL A 268 -8.45 2.18 11.05
CA VAL A 268 -7.53 1.48 11.95
C VAL A 268 -8.05 1.49 13.38
N GLU A 269 -7.56 0.54 14.19
CA GLU A 269 -7.78 0.53 15.63
C GLU A 269 -6.43 0.29 16.33
N VAL A 270 -5.95 1.30 17.04
CA VAL A 270 -4.69 1.19 17.79
C VAL A 270 -4.91 0.42 19.09
N THR A 271 -3.92 -0.35 19.57
CA THR A 271 -4.01 -1.06 20.85
C THR A 271 -3.40 -0.24 22.00
N ASP A 272 -3.57 -0.70 23.24
CA ASP A 272 -2.89 -0.07 24.38
C ASP A 272 -1.37 -0.20 24.26
N GLY A 273 -0.64 0.88 24.59
CA GLY A 273 0.82 0.93 24.54
C GLY A 273 1.42 0.93 23.13
N TRP A 274 0.65 1.36 22.12
CA TRP A 274 1.08 1.37 20.73
C TRP A 274 2.03 2.52 20.37
N LEU A 275 1.90 3.69 21.01
CA LEU A 275 2.55 4.93 20.56
C LEU A 275 3.98 5.04 21.10
N GLU A 276 4.14 4.73 22.38
CA GLU A 276 5.36 4.91 23.16
C GLU A 276 6.57 4.19 22.54
N PRO A 277 6.46 2.93 22.07
CA PRO A 277 7.59 2.25 21.43
C PRO A 277 8.01 2.91 20.11
N LEU A 278 7.07 3.44 19.33
CA LEU A 278 7.34 4.14 18.07
C LEU A 278 8.08 5.45 18.34
N VAL A 279 7.52 6.28 19.23
CA VAL A 279 8.07 7.59 19.60
C VAL A 279 9.45 7.47 20.20
N THR A 280 9.65 6.52 21.13
CA THR A 280 10.95 6.27 21.76
C THR A 280 12.00 5.92 20.71
N ARG A 281 11.65 5.03 19.77
CA ARG A 281 12.60 4.54 18.80
C ARG A 281 13.06 5.62 17.81
N VAL A 282 12.15 6.53 17.42
CA VAL A 282 12.46 7.71 16.61
C VAL A 282 13.26 8.74 17.42
N ALA A 283 12.96 8.93 18.71
CA ALA A 283 13.66 9.88 19.57
C ALA A 283 15.12 9.49 19.84
N GLU A 284 15.41 8.19 19.93
CA GLU A 284 16.77 7.65 20.07
C GLU A 284 17.68 7.97 18.87
N ASP A 285 17.11 8.05 17.67
CA ASP A 285 17.81 8.40 16.43
C ASP A 285 16.81 8.91 15.40
N ARG A 286 16.93 10.21 15.10
CA ARG A 286 16.02 10.92 14.20
C ARG A 286 15.93 10.33 12.80
N LYS A 287 16.92 9.54 12.38
CA LYS A 287 16.96 8.93 11.03
C LYS A 287 16.23 7.59 10.94
N ARG A 288 15.53 7.18 12.00
CA ARG A 288 14.71 5.96 12.01
C ARG A 288 13.28 6.27 11.60
N VAL A 289 12.75 5.39 10.76
CA VAL A 289 11.35 5.36 10.36
C VAL A 289 10.76 4.06 10.90
N VAL A 290 9.75 4.17 11.76
CA VAL A 290 9.30 3.06 12.60
C VAL A 290 7.82 2.78 12.36
N ALA A 291 7.49 1.58 11.89
CA ALA A 291 6.14 1.10 11.68
C ALA A 291 5.69 0.18 12.84
N PRO A 292 4.39 0.15 13.17
CA PRO A 292 3.84 -0.86 14.06
C PRO A 292 3.74 -2.23 13.36
N ILE A 293 3.50 -3.29 14.12
CA ILE A 293 2.87 -4.48 13.55
C ILE A 293 1.44 -4.09 13.14
N ILE A 294 1.11 -4.40 11.89
CA ILE A 294 -0.22 -4.15 11.33
C ILE A 294 -1.03 -5.44 11.45
N ASP A 295 -1.95 -5.45 12.40
CA ASP A 295 -2.92 -6.53 12.60
C ASP A 295 -4.07 -6.42 11.59
N VAL A 296 -4.77 -7.51 11.36
CA VAL A 296 -5.88 -7.57 10.39
C VAL A 296 -7.19 -7.34 11.12
N ILE A 297 -7.95 -6.34 10.69
CA ILE A 297 -9.38 -6.24 10.98
C ILE A 297 -10.10 -6.80 9.76
N SER A 298 -10.88 -7.87 9.96
CA SER A 298 -11.63 -8.54 8.90
C SER A 298 -12.54 -7.55 8.16
N ASP A 299 -12.46 -7.50 6.83
CA ASP A 299 -13.32 -6.69 5.98
C ASP A 299 -14.78 -7.17 6.02
N ASP A 300 -15.03 -8.41 6.43
CA ASP A 300 -16.37 -8.98 6.50
C ASP A 300 -16.98 -8.94 7.90
N THR A 301 -16.22 -9.33 8.93
CA THR A 301 -16.74 -9.55 10.30
C THR A 301 -16.24 -8.50 11.29
N PHE A 302 -15.26 -7.66 10.94
CA PHE A 302 -14.55 -6.77 11.86
C PHE A 302 -13.87 -7.46 13.04
N GLU A 303 -13.66 -8.78 12.95
CA GLU A 303 -12.80 -9.52 13.88
C GLU A 303 -11.37 -8.97 13.82
N TYR A 304 -10.77 -8.77 15.00
CA TYR A 304 -9.38 -8.36 15.15
C TYR A 304 -8.48 -9.60 15.21
N VAL A 305 -7.67 -9.79 14.17
CA VAL A 305 -6.79 -10.95 13.99
C VAL A 305 -5.33 -10.50 14.03
N THR A 306 -4.58 -11.03 14.98
CA THR A 306 -3.17 -10.67 15.16
C THR A 306 -2.30 -11.15 14.01
N ALA A 307 -1.45 -10.27 13.48
CA ALA A 307 -0.39 -10.60 12.54
C ALA A 307 0.83 -11.22 13.26
N SER A 308 1.67 -11.90 12.47
CA SER A 308 2.87 -12.56 12.97
C SER A 308 4.00 -11.56 13.26
N GLU A 309 4.57 -11.64 14.46
CA GLU A 309 5.80 -10.90 14.85
C GLU A 309 7.07 -11.36 14.10
N THR A 310 6.94 -12.37 13.23
CA THR A 310 8.04 -12.91 12.42
C THR A 310 7.85 -12.63 10.93
N THR A 311 7.15 -11.54 10.62
CA THR A 311 7.00 -11.04 9.25
C THR A 311 7.66 -9.67 9.08
N TRP A 312 8.18 -9.42 7.88
CA TRP A 312 8.76 -8.14 7.49
C TRP A 312 8.31 -7.76 6.08
N GLY A 313 8.50 -6.51 5.70
CA GLY A 313 8.11 -5.98 4.40
C GLY A 313 9.22 -6.11 3.37
N GLY A 314 8.90 -6.70 2.22
CA GLY A 314 9.74 -6.68 1.02
C GLY A 314 8.93 -6.28 -0.21
N PHE A 315 9.52 -6.45 -1.38
CA PHE A 315 8.84 -6.21 -2.66
C PHE A 315 9.20 -7.28 -3.68
N ASN A 316 8.32 -7.47 -4.64
CA ASN A 316 8.58 -8.30 -5.81
C ASN A 316 8.98 -7.43 -7.01
N TRP A 317 9.44 -8.02 -8.11
CA TRP A 317 9.96 -7.23 -9.25
C TRP A 317 8.90 -6.60 -10.14
N HIS A 318 7.63 -6.76 -9.76
CA HIS A 318 6.52 -5.96 -10.25
C HIS A 318 6.35 -4.63 -9.46
N LEU A 319 7.25 -4.35 -8.51
CA LEU A 319 7.18 -3.23 -7.57
C LEU A 319 5.90 -3.22 -6.72
N ASN A 320 5.43 -4.41 -6.34
CA ASN A 320 4.39 -4.57 -5.35
C ASN A 320 5.00 -4.91 -3.98
N PHE A 321 4.48 -4.28 -2.94
CA PHE A 321 4.79 -4.64 -1.57
C PHE A 321 4.31 -6.06 -1.22
N ARG A 322 5.10 -6.79 -0.45
CA ARG A 322 4.82 -8.16 0.00
C ARG A 322 5.32 -8.38 1.42
N TRP A 323 4.55 -9.14 2.19
CA TRP A 323 4.99 -9.67 3.48
C TRP A 323 5.79 -10.96 3.28
N TYR A 324 6.97 -11.04 3.88
CA TYR A 324 7.80 -12.23 3.90
C TYR A 324 8.10 -12.64 5.34
N ALA A 325 8.50 -13.90 5.53
CA ALA A 325 9.06 -14.34 6.81
C ALA A 325 10.40 -13.64 7.07
N VAL A 326 10.65 -13.25 8.32
CA VAL A 326 11.92 -12.64 8.74
C VAL A 326 13.06 -13.65 8.51
N PRO A 327 14.16 -13.25 7.84
CA PRO A 327 15.26 -14.15 7.55
C PRO A 327 16.09 -14.44 8.80
N LYS A 328 16.81 -15.58 8.78
CA LYS A 328 17.67 -16.00 9.89
C LYS A 328 18.71 -14.95 10.29
N ARG A 329 19.23 -14.19 9.33
CA ARG A 329 20.17 -13.08 9.57
C ARG A 329 19.58 -12.05 10.55
N GLU A 330 18.34 -11.65 10.30
CA GLU A 330 17.66 -10.66 11.13
C GLU A 330 17.20 -11.23 12.47
N LEU A 331 16.77 -12.51 12.50
CA LEU A 331 16.52 -13.21 13.77
C LEU A 331 17.78 -13.28 14.64
N ASN A 332 18.94 -13.60 14.04
CA ASN A 332 20.22 -13.66 14.75
C ASN A 332 20.67 -12.29 15.27
N ARG A 333 20.44 -11.21 14.50
CA ARG A 333 20.75 -9.82 14.93
C ARG A 333 19.97 -9.44 16.20
N ARG A 334 18.71 -9.87 16.30
CA ARG A 334 17.84 -9.65 17.46
C ARG A 334 18.13 -10.62 18.62
N GLY A 335 18.87 -11.70 18.36
CA GLY A 335 19.14 -12.75 19.34
C GLY A 335 17.84 -13.44 19.77
N ALA A 336 17.65 -13.59 21.09
CA ALA A 336 16.43 -14.17 21.66
C ALA A 336 15.36 -13.13 21.99
N ASP A 337 15.63 -11.83 21.81
CA ASP A 337 14.73 -10.76 22.22
C ASP A 337 13.69 -10.45 21.13
N ARG A 338 12.47 -10.92 21.36
CA ARG A 338 11.33 -10.69 20.46
C ARG A 338 10.71 -9.29 20.62
N SER A 339 11.08 -8.53 21.63
CA SER A 339 10.64 -7.14 21.83
C SER A 339 11.45 -6.13 21.02
N MET A 340 12.67 -6.50 20.61
CA MET A 340 13.55 -5.68 19.77
C MET A 340 12.94 -5.43 18.37
N PRO A 341 13.01 -4.19 17.83
CA PRO A 341 12.55 -3.86 16.49
C PRO A 341 13.20 -4.70 15.38
N ILE A 342 12.44 -4.96 14.32
CA ILE A 342 12.86 -5.69 13.12
C ILE A 342 13.31 -4.67 12.07
N GLN A 343 14.55 -4.78 11.57
CA GLN A 343 14.97 -3.99 10.42
C GLN A 343 14.33 -4.55 9.15
N THR A 344 13.52 -3.75 8.47
CA THR A 344 12.70 -4.20 7.33
C THR A 344 13.15 -3.54 6.03
N PRO A 345 13.30 -4.28 4.91
CA PRO A 345 13.65 -3.70 3.61
C PRO A 345 12.70 -2.62 3.15
N THR A 346 11.40 -2.83 3.41
CA THR A 346 10.33 -1.91 3.05
C THR A 346 9.25 -1.88 4.13
N ILE A 347 8.44 -0.83 4.13
CA ILE A 347 7.22 -0.73 4.94
C ILE A 347 5.97 -0.73 4.05
N ALA A 348 4.84 -1.11 4.62
CA ALA A 348 3.55 -1.01 3.93
C ALA A 348 3.19 0.45 3.58
N GLY A 349 3.69 1.42 4.38
CA GLY A 349 3.55 2.86 4.13
C GLY A 349 2.26 3.49 4.64
N GLY A 350 1.24 2.70 4.98
CA GLY A 350 0.01 3.19 5.60
C GLY A 350 0.24 3.78 6.99
N LEU A 351 1.03 3.09 7.81
CA LEU A 351 1.23 3.40 9.22
C LEU A 351 2.72 3.45 9.58
N PHE A 352 3.24 4.62 9.96
CA PHE A 352 4.61 4.77 10.45
C PHE A 352 4.83 6.11 11.16
N ALA A 353 5.82 6.13 12.04
CA ALA A 353 6.35 7.32 12.70
C ALA A 353 7.71 7.72 12.10
N ILE A 354 7.96 9.02 11.95
CA ILE A 354 9.20 9.60 11.45
C ILE A 354 9.46 10.96 12.11
N ASP A 355 10.71 11.31 12.37
CA ASP A 355 11.07 12.67 12.78
C ASP A 355 10.69 13.67 11.69
N LYS A 356 9.99 14.74 12.06
CA LYS A 356 9.47 15.74 11.12
C LYS A 356 10.60 16.39 10.32
N GLN A 357 11.69 16.76 10.97
CA GLN A 357 12.80 17.40 10.28
C GLN A 357 13.49 16.43 9.33
N PHE A 358 13.71 15.19 9.77
CA PHE A 358 14.25 14.14 8.91
C PHE A 358 13.37 13.91 7.68
N PHE A 359 12.03 13.82 7.83
CA PHE A 359 11.09 13.70 6.71
C PHE A 359 11.34 14.75 5.63
N TYR A 360 11.54 16.02 6.01
CA TYR A 360 11.86 17.10 5.07
C TYR A 360 13.31 17.09 4.57
N ASP A 361 14.28 16.75 5.43
CA ASP A 361 15.70 16.66 5.06
C ASP A 361 15.92 15.66 3.93
N ILE A 362 15.18 14.54 3.94
CA ILE A 362 15.22 13.55 2.87
C ILE A 362 14.23 13.85 1.74
N GLY A 363 13.63 15.05 1.68
CA GLY A 363 12.77 15.48 0.57
C GLY A 363 11.35 14.92 0.59
N SER A 364 10.75 14.73 1.77
CA SER A 364 9.33 14.41 2.00
C SER A 364 8.80 13.29 1.11
N TYR A 365 7.64 13.40 0.46
CA TYR A 365 7.24 12.50 -0.63
C TYR A 365 7.56 13.12 -1.99
N ASP A 366 7.63 12.28 -3.03
CA ASP A 366 7.71 12.73 -4.42
C ASP A 366 6.36 13.31 -4.87
N GLU A 367 6.26 14.64 -4.98
CA GLU A 367 5.06 15.37 -5.39
C GLU A 367 4.60 15.05 -6.83
N GLY A 368 5.48 14.47 -7.66
CA GLY A 368 5.12 14.01 -8.99
C GLY A 368 4.32 12.70 -9.00
N MET A 369 4.29 11.97 -7.89
CA MET A 369 3.43 10.79 -7.77
C MET A 369 1.94 11.18 -7.70
N GLN A 370 1.09 10.29 -8.18
CA GLN A 370 -0.34 10.52 -8.36
C GLN A 370 -1.16 9.60 -7.47
N VAL A 371 -2.20 10.14 -6.84
CA VAL A 371 -3.22 9.42 -6.06
C VAL A 371 -2.66 8.51 -4.96
N TRP A 372 -2.27 7.28 -5.32
CA TRP A 372 -1.84 6.23 -4.41
C TRP A 372 -1.02 5.16 -5.14
N GLY A 373 -0.08 4.53 -4.44
CA GLY A 373 0.66 3.34 -4.87
C GLY A 373 2.11 3.67 -5.20
N GLY A 374 3.03 2.84 -4.69
CA GLY A 374 4.47 2.95 -4.95
C GLY A 374 5.22 3.92 -4.04
N GLU A 375 4.52 4.85 -3.36
CA GLU A 375 5.14 5.81 -2.44
C GLU A 375 5.81 5.14 -1.25
N ASN A 376 5.26 4.01 -0.80
CA ASN A 376 5.78 3.22 0.29
C ASN A 376 7.13 2.57 -0.08
N LEU A 377 7.30 2.13 -1.33
CA LEU A 377 8.57 1.60 -1.81
C LEU A 377 9.58 2.73 -2.07
N GLU A 378 9.15 3.86 -2.62
CA GLU A 378 10.01 5.03 -2.84
C GLU A 378 10.64 5.53 -1.54
N ILE A 379 9.84 5.77 -0.51
CA ILE A 379 10.36 6.22 0.78
C ILE A 379 11.22 5.14 1.42
N SER A 380 10.90 3.86 1.21
CA SER A 380 11.69 2.75 1.76
C SER A 380 13.10 2.71 1.16
N PHE A 381 13.22 2.79 -0.16
CA PHE A 381 14.51 2.81 -0.84
C PHE A 381 15.30 4.04 -0.44
N ARG A 382 14.66 5.21 -0.46
CA ARG A 382 15.30 6.47 -0.09
C ARG A 382 15.82 6.48 1.33
N VAL A 383 15.03 6.07 2.32
CA VAL A 383 15.46 6.06 3.73
C VAL A 383 16.72 5.21 3.90
N TRP A 384 16.71 3.97 3.40
CA TRP A 384 17.87 3.08 3.50
C TRP A 384 19.09 3.58 2.73
N MET A 385 18.90 3.97 1.47
CA MET A 385 19.99 4.38 0.59
C MET A 385 20.61 5.72 1.03
N CYS A 386 19.85 6.59 1.71
CA CYS A 386 20.31 7.91 2.16
C CYS A 386 20.67 7.94 3.66
N GLY A 387 20.93 6.78 4.27
CA GLY A 387 21.56 6.67 5.59
C GLY A 387 20.63 6.72 6.81
N GLY A 388 19.34 6.44 6.62
CA GLY A 388 18.40 6.12 7.70
C GLY A 388 18.13 4.61 7.82
N SER A 389 17.14 4.25 8.64
CA SER A 389 16.67 2.86 8.77
C SER A 389 15.15 2.76 8.80
N LEU A 390 14.63 1.63 8.30
CA LEU A 390 13.23 1.25 8.44
C LEU A 390 13.09 0.11 9.42
N GLU A 391 12.15 0.24 10.34
CA GLU A 391 11.96 -0.73 11.40
C GLU A 391 10.47 -1.04 11.62
N ILE A 392 10.17 -2.29 11.99
CA ILE A 392 8.86 -2.69 12.53
C ILE A 392 9.03 -2.94 14.02
N HIS A 393 8.31 -2.19 14.86
CA HIS A 393 8.38 -2.33 16.30
C HIS A 393 7.35 -3.36 16.80
N PRO A 394 7.76 -4.54 17.30
CA PRO A 394 6.82 -5.62 17.63
C PRO A 394 5.90 -5.31 18.81
N CYS A 395 6.33 -4.43 19.72
CA CYS A 395 5.52 -3.99 20.86
C CYS A 395 4.47 -2.92 20.52
N SER A 396 4.48 -2.38 19.30
CA SER A 396 3.45 -1.46 18.81
C SER A 396 2.54 -2.22 17.84
N ARG A 397 1.23 -2.25 18.11
CA ARG A 397 0.26 -2.96 17.28
C ARG A 397 -0.90 -2.06 16.90
N VAL A 398 -1.28 -2.12 15.63
CA VAL A 398 -2.42 -1.38 15.10
C VAL A 398 -3.19 -2.29 14.13
N GLY A 399 -4.47 -2.49 14.38
CA GLY A 399 -5.36 -3.20 13.47
C GLY A 399 -5.72 -2.33 12.27
N HIS A 400 -5.74 -2.91 11.08
CA HIS A 400 -6.10 -2.25 9.83
C HIS A 400 -7.17 -3.07 9.08
N VAL A 401 -8.18 -2.39 8.54
CA VAL A 401 -9.20 -3.05 7.69
C VAL A 401 -8.63 -3.29 6.29
N PHE A 402 -8.14 -4.51 6.04
CA PHE A 402 -7.58 -4.89 4.74
C PHE A 402 -8.67 -5.17 3.71
N ARG A 403 -8.69 -4.36 2.64
CA ARG A 403 -9.65 -4.49 1.55
C ARG A 403 -9.07 -5.36 0.44
N LYS A 404 -9.93 -6.15 -0.22
CA LYS A 404 -9.56 -6.92 -1.43
C LYS A 404 -9.47 -6.05 -2.69
N GLN A 405 -10.23 -4.96 -2.71
CA GLN A 405 -10.31 -4.02 -3.83
C GLN A 405 -10.35 -2.58 -3.30
N THR A 406 -9.88 -1.64 -4.11
CA THR A 406 -9.97 -0.22 -3.78
C THR A 406 -11.37 0.30 -4.12
N PRO A 407 -12.07 1.00 -3.20
CA PRO A 407 -13.35 1.65 -3.49
C PRO A 407 -13.20 2.94 -4.32
N TYR A 408 -11.97 3.37 -4.59
CA TYR A 408 -11.68 4.70 -5.11
C TYR A 408 -11.53 4.73 -6.63
N THR A 409 -11.93 5.84 -7.23
CA THR A 409 -11.72 6.10 -8.66
C THR A 409 -10.29 6.61 -8.90
N PHE A 410 -9.71 6.27 -10.05
CA PHE A 410 -8.36 6.69 -10.44
C PHE A 410 -8.42 7.35 -11.83
N PRO A 411 -7.95 8.59 -11.99
CA PRO A 411 -7.90 9.24 -13.30
C PRO A 411 -7.11 8.38 -14.30
N GLY A 412 -7.74 7.98 -15.40
CA GLY A 412 -7.10 7.10 -16.41
C GLY A 412 -6.89 5.65 -15.97
N GLY A 413 -7.50 5.23 -14.86
CA GLY A 413 -7.48 3.86 -14.35
C GLY A 413 -6.31 3.55 -13.39
N THR A 414 -6.56 2.60 -12.48
CA THR A 414 -5.63 2.23 -11.40
C THR A 414 -4.27 1.79 -11.91
N ALA A 415 -4.23 0.99 -12.99
CA ALA A 415 -2.98 0.48 -13.54
C ALA A 415 -2.08 1.60 -14.08
N LYS A 416 -2.65 2.63 -14.74
CA LYS A 416 -1.88 3.75 -15.27
C LYS A 416 -1.20 4.53 -14.15
N VAL A 417 -1.95 4.84 -13.09
CA VAL A 417 -1.44 5.58 -11.92
C VAL A 417 -0.35 4.79 -11.19
N ILE A 418 -0.60 3.50 -10.91
CA ILE A 418 0.38 2.65 -10.22
C ILE A 418 1.66 2.49 -11.07
N HIS A 419 1.54 2.26 -12.37
CA HIS A 419 2.71 2.16 -13.26
C HIS A 419 3.47 3.48 -13.36
N HIS A 420 2.78 4.63 -13.39
CA HIS A 420 3.43 5.94 -13.38
C HIS A 420 4.28 6.12 -12.12
N ASN A 421 3.69 5.89 -10.93
CA ASN A 421 4.41 6.04 -9.67
C ASN A 421 5.56 5.02 -9.55
N ALA A 422 5.33 3.76 -9.93
CA ALA A 422 6.36 2.72 -9.92
C ALA A 422 7.52 3.05 -10.88
N ALA A 423 7.22 3.59 -12.07
CA ALA A 423 8.23 4.06 -13.02
C ALA A 423 9.06 5.21 -12.45
N ARG A 424 8.44 6.17 -11.75
CA ARG A 424 9.17 7.25 -11.04
C ARG A 424 10.13 6.68 -9.99
N THR A 425 9.66 5.75 -9.16
CA THR A 425 10.49 5.05 -8.17
C THR A 425 11.67 4.34 -8.85
N ALA A 426 11.41 3.60 -9.93
CA ALA A 426 12.43 2.86 -10.66
C ALA A 426 13.48 3.78 -11.29
N GLU A 427 13.05 4.86 -11.93
CA GLU A 427 13.92 5.83 -12.60
C GLU A 427 14.85 6.58 -11.65
N VAL A 428 14.44 6.79 -10.40
CA VAL A 428 15.24 7.52 -9.40
C VAL A 428 16.10 6.59 -8.56
N TRP A 429 15.58 5.43 -8.15
CA TRP A 429 16.18 4.64 -7.05
C TRP A 429 16.76 3.30 -7.48
N MET A 430 16.39 2.74 -8.64
CA MET A 430 16.75 1.35 -8.97
C MET A 430 17.97 1.20 -9.89
N ASP A 431 18.63 2.28 -10.30
CA ASP A 431 19.82 2.24 -11.16
C ASP A 431 19.63 1.34 -12.40
N GLU A 432 20.58 0.47 -12.72
CA GLU A 432 20.48 -0.54 -13.79
C GLU A 432 19.37 -1.56 -13.55
N TYR A 433 18.94 -1.76 -12.29
CA TYR A 433 17.93 -2.76 -11.94
C TYR A 433 16.51 -2.36 -12.36
N LYS A 434 16.27 -1.10 -12.74
CA LYS A 434 14.98 -0.70 -13.34
C LYS A 434 14.65 -1.49 -14.61
N ALA A 435 15.67 -1.99 -15.32
CA ALA A 435 15.47 -2.85 -16.48
C ALA A 435 14.69 -4.13 -16.14
N PHE A 436 14.85 -4.68 -14.93
CA PHE A 436 14.07 -5.82 -14.45
C PHE A 436 12.59 -5.46 -14.32
N PHE A 437 12.29 -4.34 -13.67
CA PHE A 437 10.92 -3.87 -13.52
C PHE A 437 10.23 -3.71 -14.88
N TYR A 438 10.87 -3.02 -15.83
CA TYR A 438 10.30 -2.83 -17.17
C TYR A 438 10.22 -4.11 -18.01
N LYS A 439 11.01 -5.13 -17.70
CA LYS A 439 10.85 -6.47 -18.32
C LYS A 439 9.74 -7.27 -17.66
N MET A 440 9.61 -7.23 -16.33
CA MET A 440 8.54 -7.93 -15.61
C MET A 440 7.16 -7.30 -15.82
N VAL A 441 7.11 -5.98 -15.99
CA VAL A 441 5.88 -5.21 -16.20
C VAL A 441 5.97 -4.47 -17.54
N PRO A 442 5.76 -5.16 -18.69
CA PRO A 442 5.90 -4.55 -20.00
C PRO A 442 4.96 -3.35 -20.19
N ALA A 443 3.77 -3.40 -19.58
CA ALA A 443 2.78 -2.32 -19.61
C ALA A 443 3.30 -1.02 -19.00
N ALA A 444 4.26 -1.07 -18.07
CA ALA A 444 4.85 0.13 -17.48
C ALA A 444 5.74 0.91 -18.46
N ARG A 445 6.24 0.28 -19.54
CA ARG A 445 7.00 0.99 -20.60
C ARG A 445 6.16 1.98 -21.39
N ASN A 446 4.84 1.75 -21.43
CA ASN A 446 3.89 2.60 -22.14
C ASN A 446 3.37 3.75 -21.26
N VAL A 447 3.90 3.90 -20.05
CA VAL A 447 3.50 4.94 -19.10
C VAL A 447 4.74 5.77 -18.77
N GLU A 448 4.69 7.05 -19.13
CA GLU A 448 5.78 7.97 -18.84
C GLU A 448 5.88 8.23 -17.33
N ALA A 449 7.10 8.22 -16.80
CA ALA A 449 7.37 8.59 -15.40
C ALA A 449 7.19 10.11 -15.15
N GLY A 450 7.17 10.94 -16.20
CA GLY A 450 7.25 12.39 -16.07
C GLY A 450 8.64 12.85 -15.63
N ASP A 451 8.76 14.13 -15.25
CA ASP A 451 10.03 14.70 -14.81
C ASP A 451 10.42 14.22 -13.40
N VAL A 452 11.63 13.68 -13.28
CA VAL A 452 12.22 13.18 -12.03
C VAL A 452 13.55 13.88 -11.70
N THR A 453 13.88 14.99 -12.38
CA THR A 453 15.15 15.70 -12.25
C THR A 453 15.46 16.10 -10.82
N GLU A 454 14.50 16.74 -10.13
CA GLU A 454 14.68 17.15 -8.73
C GLU A 454 14.87 15.97 -7.78
N ARG A 455 14.23 14.82 -8.05
CA ARG A 455 14.40 13.60 -7.23
C ARG A 455 15.79 12.99 -7.43
N LYS A 456 16.33 13.01 -8.66
CA LYS A 456 17.71 12.57 -8.95
C LYS A 456 18.73 13.51 -8.30
N LYS A 457 18.55 14.82 -8.41
CA LYS A 457 19.41 15.83 -7.77
C LYS A 457 19.40 15.71 -6.25
N LEU A 458 18.25 15.44 -5.63
CA LEU A 458 18.14 15.15 -4.21
C LEU A 458 18.98 13.93 -3.83
N ARG A 459 18.87 12.83 -4.58
CA ARG A 459 19.65 11.60 -4.36
C ARG A 459 21.16 11.85 -4.43
N GLU A 460 21.60 12.64 -5.40
CA GLU A 460 23.00 13.06 -5.55
C GLU A 460 23.47 13.95 -4.39
N THR A 461 22.66 14.95 -4.01
CA THR A 461 22.97 15.91 -2.93
C THR A 461 23.13 15.20 -1.58
N LEU A 462 22.27 14.22 -1.30
CA LEU A 462 22.32 13.41 -0.08
C LEU A 462 23.38 12.31 -0.13
N GLN A 463 24.11 12.16 -1.24
CA GLN A 463 25.14 11.13 -1.45
C GLN A 463 24.61 9.71 -1.16
N CYS A 464 23.39 9.44 -1.62
CA CYS A 464 22.75 8.16 -1.34
C CYS A 464 23.49 7.01 -2.04
N LYS A 465 23.46 5.83 -1.43
CA LYS A 465 24.04 4.60 -1.95
C LYS A 465 23.34 4.13 -3.23
N SER A 466 23.98 3.23 -3.96
CA SER A 466 23.40 2.55 -5.13
C SER A 466 22.32 1.53 -4.73
N PHE A 467 21.44 1.17 -5.66
CA PHE A 467 20.48 0.09 -5.47
C PHE A 467 21.14 -1.27 -5.29
N LYS A 468 22.28 -1.50 -5.96
CA LYS A 468 23.13 -2.68 -5.73
C LYS A 468 23.50 -2.84 -4.26
N TRP A 469 24.02 -1.77 -3.64
CA TRP A 469 24.32 -1.72 -2.21
C TRP A 469 23.07 -2.04 -1.36
N TYR A 470 21.90 -1.51 -1.72
CA TYR A 470 20.65 -1.81 -1.01
C TYR A 470 20.31 -3.31 -1.07
N LEU A 471 20.40 -3.94 -2.24
CA LEU A 471 20.16 -5.38 -2.40
C LEU A 471 21.21 -6.22 -1.66
N GLU A 472 22.48 -5.80 -1.62
CA GLU A 472 23.54 -6.58 -0.95
C GLU A 472 23.51 -6.45 0.59
N ASN A 473 23.13 -5.28 1.11
CA ASN A 473 23.28 -4.97 2.54
C ASN A 473 21.95 -4.96 3.30
N ILE A 474 20.87 -4.54 2.65
CA ILE A 474 19.56 -4.39 3.29
C ILE A 474 18.66 -5.56 2.94
N TYR A 475 18.56 -5.92 1.66
CA TYR A 475 17.66 -6.97 1.18
C TYR A 475 18.35 -8.09 0.36
N PRO A 476 19.36 -8.79 0.92
CA PRO A 476 20.04 -9.89 0.22
C PRO A 476 19.14 -11.11 -0.01
N GLU A 477 17.99 -11.15 0.67
CA GLU A 477 16.95 -12.16 0.50
C GLU A 477 15.93 -11.82 -0.60
N ALA A 478 16.15 -10.76 -1.38
CA ALA A 478 15.27 -10.36 -2.47
C ALA A 478 15.06 -11.51 -3.50
N PRO A 479 13.87 -11.59 -4.13
CA PRO A 479 13.59 -12.61 -5.15
C PRO A 479 14.56 -12.61 -6.33
N LEU A 480 15.22 -11.49 -6.63
CA LEU A 480 16.38 -11.47 -7.51
C LEU A 480 17.53 -10.82 -6.74
N PRO A 481 18.69 -11.48 -6.67
CA PRO A 481 19.83 -10.94 -5.94
C PRO A 481 20.57 -9.90 -6.77
N ALA A 482 21.50 -9.18 -6.12
CA ALA A 482 22.35 -8.20 -6.79
C ALA A 482 23.25 -8.83 -7.87
N ASP A 483 23.63 -10.10 -7.70
CA ASP A 483 24.45 -10.89 -8.61
C ASP A 483 23.58 -11.68 -9.60
N PHE A 484 23.30 -11.10 -10.76
CA PHE A 484 22.68 -11.80 -11.87
C PHE A 484 23.66 -11.92 -13.05
N LYS A 485 23.59 -13.05 -13.75
CA LYS A 485 24.36 -13.33 -14.96
C LYS A 485 23.59 -13.00 -16.22
N SER A 486 22.26 -13.10 -16.21
CA SER A 486 21.44 -12.72 -17.36
C SER A 486 20.10 -12.14 -16.96
N LEU A 487 19.51 -11.39 -17.88
CA LEU A 487 18.16 -10.84 -17.76
C LEU A 487 17.48 -10.77 -19.11
N GLY A 488 16.41 -11.56 -19.26
CA GLY A 488 15.50 -11.50 -20.39
C GLY A 488 15.05 -12.88 -20.84
N ALA A 489 14.80 -13.01 -22.14
CA ALA A 489 14.32 -14.25 -22.71
C ALA A 489 15.38 -15.36 -22.70
N ILE A 490 14.91 -16.60 -22.53
CA ILE A 490 15.69 -17.82 -22.77
C ILE A 490 15.23 -18.38 -24.11
N VAL A 491 16.03 -18.16 -25.15
CA VAL A 491 15.69 -18.42 -26.55
C VAL A 491 16.34 -19.72 -27.01
N ASN A 492 15.58 -20.63 -27.60
CA ASN A 492 16.17 -21.74 -28.34
C ASN A 492 16.64 -21.23 -29.71
N ARG A 493 17.95 -21.30 -29.99
CA ARG A 493 18.56 -20.68 -31.19
C ARG A 493 18.11 -21.29 -32.52
N PHE A 494 17.58 -22.52 -32.50
CA PHE A 494 17.14 -23.18 -33.74
C PHE A 494 15.66 -22.98 -34.03
N THR A 495 14.81 -23.07 -33.00
CA THR A 495 13.35 -22.96 -33.15
C THR A 495 12.84 -21.53 -32.99
N GLU A 496 13.67 -20.61 -32.51
CA GLU A 496 13.33 -19.22 -32.18
C GLU A 496 12.16 -19.11 -31.19
N LYS A 497 11.98 -20.16 -30.36
CA LYS A 497 10.99 -20.19 -29.29
C LYS A 497 11.63 -19.86 -27.95
N CYS A 498 10.85 -19.24 -27.09
CA CYS A 498 11.24 -18.80 -25.77
C CYS A 498 10.61 -19.67 -24.69
N ILE A 499 11.35 -19.92 -23.61
CA ILE A 499 10.76 -20.47 -22.38
C ILE A 499 9.78 -19.44 -21.81
N ASP A 500 8.55 -19.86 -21.55
CA ASP A 500 7.44 -19.00 -21.17
C ASP A 500 6.70 -19.60 -19.96
N THR A 501 6.47 -18.80 -18.94
CA THR A 501 5.69 -19.24 -17.76
C THR A 501 4.23 -19.54 -18.11
N ASN A 502 3.71 -18.99 -19.20
CA ASN A 502 2.31 -19.03 -19.63
C ASN A 502 1.33 -18.56 -18.53
N GLY A 503 1.78 -17.68 -17.63
CA GLY A 503 1.02 -17.27 -16.45
C GLY A 503 0.72 -18.42 -15.46
N LYS A 504 1.43 -19.54 -15.59
CA LYS A 504 1.28 -20.71 -14.73
C LYS A 504 1.89 -20.45 -13.36
N LYS A 505 1.37 -21.17 -12.36
CA LYS A 505 1.69 -21.00 -10.94
C LYS A 505 2.64 -22.10 -10.45
N ASP A 506 3.01 -22.00 -9.17
CA ASP A 506 3.78 -22.99 -8.43
C ASP A 506 3.28 -24.43 -8.67
N GLY A 507 4.21 -25.34 -8.93
CA GLY A 507 3.98 -26.75 -9.25
C GLY A 507 3.66 -27.06 -10.72
N GLN A 508 3.41 -26.06 -11.57
CA GLN A 508 3.06 -26.27 -12.97
C GLN A 508 4.28 -26.19 -13.90
N SER A 509 4.22 -26.81 -15.09
CA SER A 509 5.34 -26.81 -16.05
C SER A 509 5.32 -25.55 -16.93
N PRO A 510 6.46 -24.86 -17.16
CA PRO A 510 6.53 -23.83 -18.21
C PRO A 510 6.35 -24.46 -19.60
N GLY A 511 6.23 -23.62 -20.62
CA GLY A 511 6.10 -24.06 -22.02
C GLY A 511 7.04 -23.32 -22.95
N LEU A 512 6.99 -23.67 -24.23
CA LEU A 512 7.66 -22.92 -25.30
C LEU A 512 6.66 -22.14 -26.12
N GLN A 513 6.87 -20.84 -26.23
CA GLN A 513 6.08 -19.94 -27.05
C GLN A 513 6.95 -19.20 -28.06
N GLY A 514 6.34 -18.57 -29.06
CA GLY A 514 7.05 -17.63 -29.93
C GLY A 514 7.67 -16.50 -29.10
N CYS A 515 8.92 -16.15 -29.37
CA CYS A 515 9.57 -15.04 -28.68
C CYS A 515 8.91 -13.71 -29.06
N HIS A 516 8.35 -12.99 -28.08
CA HIS A 516 7.64 -11.74 -28.34
C HIS A 516 8.40 -10.49 -27.89
N GLY A 517 9.53 -10.64 -27.18
CA GLY A 517 10.43 -9.54 -26.78
C GLY A 517 9.86 -8.55 -25.74
N SER A 518 8.60 -8.68 -25.36
CA SER A 518 7.94 -7.77 -24.41
C SER A 518 8.38 -8.00 -22.96
N GLY A 519 8.90 -9.19 -22.61
CA GLY A 519 9.16 -9.58 -21.22
C GLY A 519 7.99 -10.33 -20.60
N GLY A 520 7.52 -9.95 -19.41
CA GLY A 520 6.42 -10.57 -18.69
C GLY A 520 6.69 -12.06 -18.44
N ASN A 521 5.88 -12.93 -19.04
CA ASN A 521 6.02 -14.39 -18.90
C ASN A 521 7.31 -14.96 -19.52
N GLN A 522 8.01 -14.18 -20.36
CA GLN A 522 9.30 -14.55 -20.95
C GLN A 522 10.49 -13.83 -20.28
N ALA A 523 10.26 -13.10 -19.18
CA ALA A 523 11.32 -12.43 -18.44
C ALA A 523 11.95 -13.36 -17.40
N TRP A 524 13.15 -13.85 -17.67
CA TRP A 524 13.92 -14.70 -16.78
C TRP A 524 15.21 -14.03 -16.33
N SER A 525 15.69 -14.41 -15.15
CA SER A 525 17.02 -14.06 -14.68
C SER A 525 17.79 -15.31 -14.28
N LEU A 526 19.00 -15.46 -14.80
CA LEU A 526 19.97 -16.41 -14.27
C LEU A 526 20.77 -15.71 -13.17
N THR A 527 20.70 -16.21 -11.93
CA THR A 527 21.46 -15.66 -10.80
C THR A 527 22.91 -16.12 -10.79
N GLY A 528 23.79 -15.44 -10.05
CA GLY A 528 25.17 -15.86 -9.80
C GLY A 528 25.27 -17.25 -9.16
N LYS A 529 24.23 -17.63 -8.40
CA LYS A 529 24.05 -18.94 -7.75
C LYS A 529 23.50 -20.03 -8.69
N GLY A 530 23.23 -19.71 -9.95
CA GLY A 530 22.74 -20.64 -10.96
C GLY A 530 21.23 -20.87 -10.95
N GLU A 531 20.45 -20.07 -10.24
CA GLU A 531 18.98 -20.20 -10.27
C GLU A 531 18.40 -19.43 -11.45
N ILE A 532 17.48 -20.06 -12.19
CA ILE A 532 16.73 -19.40 -13.26
C ILE A 532 15.38 -18.96 -12.69
N ARG A 533 15.21 -17.65 -12.49
CA ARG A 533 14.09 -17.05 -11.74
C ARG A 533 13.18 -16.21 -12.64
N SER A 534 11.88 -16.26 -12.35
CA SER A 534 10.84 -15.36 -12.86
C SER A 534 10.02 -14.88 -11.65
N ASP A 535 10.34 -13.70 -11.13
CA ASP A 535 9.82 -13.13 -9.88
C ASP A 535 10.04 -14.06 -8.67
N ASP A 536 8.98 -14.62 -8.07
CA ASP A 536 9.06 -15.54 -6.93
C ASP A 536 9.17 -17.03 -7.35
N LEU A 537 9.13 -17.32 -8.66
CA LEU A 537 9.21 -18.66 -9.21
C LEU A 537 10.60 -18.97 -9.77
N CYS A 538 11.08 -20.17 -9.50
CA CYS A 538 12.31 -20.75 -10.00
C CYS A 538 11.98 -21.87 -10.97
N LEU A 539 12.76 -21.98 -12.05
CA LEU A 539 12.79 -23.18 -12.85
C LEU A 539 13.34 -24.33 -11.98
N SER A 540 12.68 -25.48 -12.02
CA SER A 540 12.97 -26.62 -11.16
C SER A 540 13.00 -27.91 -11.97
N SER A 541 13.91 -28.81 -11.64
CA SER A 541 13.88 -30.20 -12.12
C SER A 541 12.66 -31.00 -11.66
N GLY A 542 11.87 -30.45 -10.73
CA GLY A 542 10.83 -31.19 -10.02
C GLY A 542 11.42 -32.32 -9.18
N HIS A 543 10.57 -33.30 -8.83
CA HIS A 543 10.95 -34.45 -7.99
C HIS A 543 11.38 -35.68 -8.80
N VAL A 544 11.14 -35.68 -10.11
CA VAL A 544 11.42 -36.79 -11.01
C VAL A 544 12.63 -36.44 -11.87
N TYR A 545 13.72 -37.19 -11.73
CA TYR A 545 14.99 -36.95 -12.43
C TYR A 545 15.19 -37.87 -13.65
N GLN A 546 14.12 -38.44 -14.19
CA GLN A 546 14.16 -39.33 -15.35
C GLN A 546 14.36 -38.55 -16.65
N ILE A 547 14.87 -39.21 -17.69
CA ILE A 547 14.94 -38.62 -19.03
C ILE A 547 13.52 -38.26 -19.51
N GLY A 548 13.36 -37.07 -20.09
CA GLY A 548 12.07 -36.56 -20.55
C GLY A 548 11.20 -35.97 -19.44
N SER A 549 11.70 -35.85 -18.21
CA SER A 549 10.96 -35.21 -17.11
C SER A 549 10.76 -33.72 -17.41
N GLU A 550 9.53 -33.24 -17.30
CA GLU A 550 9.23 -31.82 -17.47
C GLU A 550 9.80 -30.99 -16.32
N LEU A 551 10.39 -29.85 -16.68
CA LEU A 551 10.71 -28.83 -15.71
C LEU A 551 9.42 -28.26 -15.10
N LYS A 552 9.55 -27.72 -13.89
CA LYS A 552 8.46 -27.12 -13.11
C LYS A 552 8.81 -25.69 -12.73
N LEU A 553 7.77 -24.89 -12.53
CA LEU A 553 7.85 -23.63 -11.79
C LEU A 553 7.66 -23.98 -10.32
N GLU A 554 8.63 -23.67 -9.47
CA GLU A 554 8.51 -23.83 -8.03
C GLU A 554 8.85 -22.53 -7.32
N ARG A 555 8.21 -22.21 -6.20
CA ARG A 555 8.62 -21.06 -5.38
C ARG A 555 10.12 -21.15 -5.03
N CYS A 556 10.85 -20.09 -5.33
CA CYS A 556 12.27 -20.00 -5.04
C CYS A 556 12.53 -20.11 -3.54
N SER A 557 13.57 -20.85 -3.16
CA SER A 557 13.97 -20.93 -1.76
C SER A 557 14.75 -19.69 -1.35
N VAL A 558 14.22 -18.96 -0.37
CA VAL A 558 14.79 -17.69 0.11
C VAL A 558 15.92 -17.91 1.13
N SER A 559 15.95 -19.07 1.80
CA SER A 559 16.84 -19.33 2.94
C SER A 559 18.07 -20.17 2.63
N LYS A 560 17.98 -21.04 1.62
CA LYS A 560 19.06 -21.93 1.16
C LYS A 560 18.86 -22.23 -0.32
N ILE A 561 19.94 -22.33 -1.08
CA ILE A 561 19.88 -22.77 -2.48
C ILE A 561 19.24 -24.17 -2.51
N ASN A 562 18.15 -24.30 -3.27
CA ASN A 562 17.54 -25.59 -3.52
C ASN A 562 18.21 -26.22 -4.73
N ILE A 563 18.86 -27.36 -4.53
CA ILE A 563 19.63 -28.04 -5.59
C ILE A 563 18.78 -28.41 -6.81
N LYS A 564 17.45 -28.52 -6.67
CA LYS A 564 16.51 -28.70 -7.80
C LYS A 564 16.42 -27.49 -8.73
N HIS A 565 16.84 -26.32 -8.27
CA HIS A 565 16.70 -25.03 -8.96
C HIS A 565 18.00 -24.56 -9.60
N VAL A 566 19.07 -25.37 -9.55
CA VAL A 566 20.42 -24.94 -9.95
C VAL A 566 20.78 -25.42 -11.34
N PHE A 567 21.05 -24.46 -12.22
CA PHE A 567 21.44 -24.63 -13.61
C PHE A 567 22.76 -23.91 -13.89
N GLU A 568 23.48 -24.41 -14.88
CA GLU A 568 24.68 -23.80 -15.42
C GLU A 568 24.45 -23.55 -16.91
N PHE A 569 24.78 -22.35 -17.36
CA PHE A 569 24.77 -22.01 -18.77
C PHE A 569 26.20 -22.03 -19.31
N ASP A 570 26.44 -22.87 -20.31
CA ASP A 570 27.66 -22.84 -21.10
C ASP A 570 27.39 -22.02 -22.36
N GLU A 571 27.95 -20.81 -22.44
CA GLU A 571 27.74 -19.93 -23.58
C GLU A 571 28.41 -20.45 -24.86
N THR A 572 29.53 -21.18 -24.72
CA THR A 572 30.31 -21.67 -25.87
C THR A 572 29.55 -22.75 -26.62
N VAL A 573 28.90 -23.65 -25.88
CA VAL A 573 28.05 -24.72 -26.44
C VAL A 573 26.61 -24.26 -26.61
N GLY A 574 26.20 -23.22 -25.86
CA GLY A 574 24.81 -22.78 -25.74
C GLY A 574 23.94 -23.76 -24.95
N SER A 575 24.51 -24.57 -24.06
CA SER A 575 23.74 -25.58 -23.31
C SER A 575 23.35 -25.07 -21.92
N LEU A 576 22.14 -25.41 -21.49
CA LEU A 576 21.67 -25.21 -20.12
C LEU A 576 21.67 -26.56 -19.40
N VAL A 577 22.49 -26.72 -18.38
CA VAL A 577 22.70 -27.99 -17.68
C VAL A 577 22.19 -27.89 -16.25
N HIS A 578 21.32 -28.81 -15.84
CA HIS A 578 20.91 -28.92 -14.46
C HIS A 578 22.02 -29.57 -13.62
N LYS A 579 22.55 -28.83 -12.63
CA LYS A 579 23.77 -29.20 -11.90
C LYS A 579 23.70 -30.55 -11.20
N LYS A 580 22.55 -30.90 -10.60
CA LYS A 580 22.41 -32.16 -9.84
C LYS A 580 22.41 -33.40 -10.72
N THR A 581 21.73 -33.31 -11.87
CA THR A 581 21.50 -34.48 -12.73
C THR A 581 22.50 -34.58 -13.86
N GLY A 582 23.24 -33.50 -14.17
CA GLY A 582 24.11 -33.43 -15.35
C GLY A 582 23.34 -33.48 -16.67
N LYS A 583 22.02 -33.23 -16.64
CA LYS A 583 21.13 -33.32 -17.80
C LYS A 583 20.89 -31.95 -18.40
N CYS A 584 20.68 -31.92 -19.71
CA CYS A 584 20.48 -30.70 -20.47
C CYS A 584 19.01 -30.34 -20.59
N VAL A 585 18.71 -29.05 -20.46
CA VAL A 585 17.38 -28.50 -20.73
C VAL A 585 17.10 -28.65 -22.22
N THR A 586 15.99 -29.30 -22.54
CA THR A 586 15.58 -29.62 -23.91
C THR A 586 14.22 -29.02 -24.19
N GLY A 587 14.10 -28.31 -25.31
CA GLY A 587 12.88 -27.67 -25.75
C GLY A 587 12.30 -28.32 -26.99
N ALA A 588 11.24 -29.12 -26.83
CA ALA A 588 10.56 -29.82 -27.93
C ALA A 588 9.05 -29.96 -27.64
N ASP A 589 8.21 -30.02 -28.68
CA ASP A 589 6.76 -30.23 -28.58
C ASP A 589 6.04 -29.30 -27.58
N GLN A 590 6.40 -28.01 -27.58
CA GLN A 590 5.89 -26.98 -26.65
C GLN A 590 6.24 -27.22 -25.16
N ARG A 591 7.07 -28.22 -24.86
CA ARG A 591 7.48 -28.59 -23.50
C ARG A 591 8.95 -28.26 -23.26
N VAL A 592 9.28 -28.08 -21.98
CA VAL A 592 10.66 -27.92 -21.51
C VAL A 592 10.97 -29.06 -20.56
N THR A 593 11.93 -29.90 -20.94
CA THR A 593 12.27 -31.14 -20.22
C THR A 593 13.76 -31.23 -19.89
N LEU A 594 14.14 -32.20 -19.06
CA LEU A 594 15.53 -32.63 -18.88
C LEU A 594 15.80 -33.90 -19.67
N ASP A 595 16.86 -33.90 -20.48
CA ASP A 595 17.28 -35.01 -21.33
C ASP A 595 18.81 -35.18 -21.28
N GLU A 596 19.32 -36.29 -21.83
CA GLU A 596 20.76 -36.51 -21.99
C GLU A 596 21.38 -35.40 -22.86
N CYS A 597 22.53 -34.89 -22.41
CA CYS A 597 23.24 -33.84 -23.12
C CYS A 597 23.81 -34.38 -24.44
N GLY A 598 23.42 -33.76 -25.56
CA GLY A 598 23.89 -34.14 -26.89
C GLY A 598 24.58 -32.97 -27.60
N VAL A 599 25.78 -33.20 -28.12
CA VAL A 599 26.50 -32.20 -28.93
C VAL A 599 25.75 -31.96 -30.23
N GLY A 600 25.47 -30.69 -30.57
CA GLY A 600 24.78 -30.32 -31.80
C GLY A 600 23.26 -30.55 -31.80
N ARG A 601 22.67 -30.95 -30.65
CA ARG A 601 21.22 -31.05 -30.50
C ARG A 601 20.57 -29.66 -30.55
N LYS A 602 19.84 -29.41 -31.64
CA LYS A 602 19.15 -28.14 -31.93
C LYS A 602 18.13 -27.76 -30.85
N ASP A 603 17.48 -28.73 -30.26
CA ASP A 603 16.51 -28.58 -29.17
C ASP A 603 17.17 -28.32 -27.80
N GLN A 604 18.50 -28.41 -27.69
CA GLN A 604 19.28 -28.10 -26.48
C GLN A 604 20.14 -26.84 -26.63
N LEU A 605 20.03 -26.14 -27.77
CA LEU A 605 20.83 -24.96 -28.07
C LEU A 605 20.08 -23.68 -27.65
N TRP A 606 20.50 -23.09 -26.53
CA TRP A 606 19.91 -21.93 -25.89
C TRP A 606 20.78 -20.67 -26.00
N GLN A 607 20.12 -19.52 -25.93
CA GLN A 607 20.70 -18.21 -25.76
C GLN A 607 19.97 -17.50 -24.63
N LEU A 608 20.73 -16.97 -23.67
CA LEU A 608 20.20 -16.16 -22.59
C LEU A 608 20.38 -14.69 -22.97
N GLU A 609 19.28 -13.95 -23.07
CA GLU A 609 19.32 -12.52 -23.34
C GLU A 609 20.06 -11.79 -22.21
N GLY A 610 20.96 -10.87 -22.59
CA GLY A 610 21.71 -10.07 -21.63
C GLY A 610 22.67 -10.88 -20.75
N TYR A 611 23.14 -12.05 -21.21
CA TYR A 611 24.14 -12.83 -20.49
C TYR A 611 25.46 -12.07 -20.38
N GLN A 612 25.98 -11.97 -19.16
CA GLN A 612 27.23 -11.30 -18.80
C GLN A 612 28.27 -12.38 -18.51
N ASN A 613 29.35 -12.41 -19.28
CA ASN A 613 30.50 -13.25 -18.95
C ASN A 613 31.20 -12.67 -17.73
N SER A 614 31.11 -13.39 -16.62
CA SER A 614 31.99 -13.18 -15.47
C SER A 614 33.39 -13.64 -15.88
N HIS A 615 34.22 -12.69 -16.31
CA HIS A 615 35.68 -12.85 -16.32
C HIS A 615 36.24 -12.53 -14.94
#